data_AF-U6EAW4-F1
#
_entry.id   AF-U6EAW4-F1
#
_cell.length_a   1.000
_cell.length_b   1.000
_cell.length_c   1.000
_cell.angle_alpha   90.00
_cell.angle_beta   90.00
_cell.angle_gamma   90.00
#
_symmetry.space_group_name_H-M   'P 1'
#
loop_
_entity.id
_entity.type
_entity.pdbx_description
1 polymer ?
#
loop_
_entity_poly.entity_id
_entity_poly.type
_entity_poly.pdbx_seq_one_letter_code
_entity_poly.pdbx_strand_id
1 'polypeptide(L)'
;MAIDTNRYRRKLRSKQARVNLVPLIDVIFTILIFLMVTSSFQLADDASSAGKPQVSQNSGNSEYYLFPVNGLKTVTVNGVDMSRYIRDSAIAIHTQVIDEGEIIIKPKEGSIVITAPPGMSPEKAVSIPQT
;
A
#
# COMPACT_ATOMS: atom_id res chain seq x y z
N MET A 1 17.12 66.55 24.55
CA MET A 1 15.99 66.17 23.65
C MET A 1 15.37 64.90 24.22
N ALA A 2 14.17 64.99 24.82
CA ALA A 2 13.53 63.83 25.44
C ALA A 2 12.72 63.06 24.38
N ILE A 3 12.98 61.76 24.24
CA ILE A 3 12.24 60.89 23.32
C ILE A 3 10.84 60.64 23.91
N ASP A 4 9.81 61.05 23.17
CA ASP A 4 8.42 60.88 23.56
C ASP A 4 7.97 59.42 23.30
N THR A 5 8.14 58.59 24.32
CA THR A 5 7.85 57.14 24.30
C THR A 5 6.37 56.82 24.06
N ASN A 6 5.46 57.78 24.31
CA ASN A 6 4.03 57.60 24.11
C ASN A 6 3.65 57.57 22.62
N ARG A 7 4.27 58.43 21.80
CA ARG A 7 4.09 58.40 20.33
C ARG A 7 4.61 57.11 19.72
N TYR A 8 5.76 56.63 20.20
CA TYR A 8 6.38 55.39 19.71
C TYR A 8 5.50 54.16 20.00
N ARG A 9 4.97 54.05 21.22
CA ARG A 9 4.09 52.94 21.62
C ARG A 9 2.77 52.91 20.85
N ARG A 10 2.20 54.09 20.54
CA ARG A 10 0.96 54.20 19.76
C ARG A 10 1.16 53.76 18.29
N LYS A 11 2.34 54.00 17.70
CA LYS A 11 2.71 53.58 16.34
C LYS A 11 2.93 52.06 16.21
N LEU A 12 3.33 51.38 17.29
CA LEU A 12 3.45 49.92 17.33
C LEU A 12 2.09 49.23 17.45
N ARG A 13 1.16 49.77 18.24
CA ARG A 13 -0.20 49.24 18.37
C ARG A 13 -1.03 49.34 17.09
N SER A 14 -0.81 50.37 16.26
CA SER A 14 -1.46 50.49 14.94
C SER A 14 -0.90 49.54 13.88
N LYS A 15 0.23 48.86 14.17
CA LYS A 15 0.91 47.95 13.24
C LYS A 15 0.65 46.47 13.55
N GLN A 16 -0.18 46.16 14.55
CA GLN A 16 -0.69 44.81 14.74
C GLN A 16 -1.68 44.52 13.61
N ALA A 17 -1.18 43.90 12.55
CA ALA A 17 -2.00 43.37 11.46
C ALA A 17 -2.97 42.34 12.07
N ARG A 18 -4.24 42.74 12.21
CA ARG A 18 -5.31 41.83 12.60
C ARG A 18 -5.65 41.00 11.38
N VAL A 19 -5.03 39.82 11.28
CA VAL A 19 -5.31 38.88 10.20
C VAL A 19 -6.68 38.25 10.46
N ASN A 20 -7.56 38.27 9.46
CA ASN A 20 -8.85 37.60 9.59
C ASN A 20 -8.62 36.08 9.55
N LEU A 21 -8.81 35.41 10.68
CA LEU A 21 -8.59 33.97 10.80
C LEU A 21 -9.68 33.15 10.09
N VAL A 22 -10.89 33.71 9.92
CA VAL A 22 -12.02 32.98 9.31
C VAL A 22 -11.72 32.54 7.87
N PRO A 23 -11.29 33.43 6.94
CA PRO A 23 -10.90 33.01 5.59
C PRO A 23 -9.63 32.15 5.56
N LEU A 24 -8.68 32.37 6.49
CA LEU A 24 -7.43 31.63 6.54
C LEU A 24 -7.67 30.15 6.90
N ILE A 25 -8.53 29.89 7.88
CA ILE A 25 -8.88 28.54 8.32
C ILE A 25 -9.56 27.78 7.17
N ASP A 26 -10.44 28.44 6.42
CA ASP A 26 -11.14 27.83 5.28
C ASP A 26 -10.16 27.38 4.17
N VAL A 27 -9.17 28.21 3.85
CA VAL A 27 -8.11 27.86 2.89
C VAL A 27 -7.23 26.69 3.38
N ILE A 28 -6.89 26.66 4.67
CA ILE A 28 -6.10 25.55 5.22
C ILE A 28 -6.93 24.25 5.20
N PHE A 29 -8.21 24.33 5.56
CA PHE A 29 -9.10 23.18 5.63
C PHE A 29 -9.36 22.55 4.26
N THR A 30 -9.56 23.39 3.23
CA THR A 30 -9.70 22.93 1.84
C THR A 30 -8.43 22.24 1.32
N ILE A 31 -7.24 22.75 1.66
CA ILE A 31 -5.96 22.09 1.32
C ILE A 31 -5.81 20.74 2.03
N LEU A 32 -6.17 20.65 3.32
CA LEU A 32 -6.06 19.41 4.09
C LEU A 32 -6.98 18.32 3.56
N ILE A 33 -8.24 18.66 3.23
CA ILE A 33 -9.18 17.71 2.61
C ILE A 33 -8.63 17.26 1.27
N PHE A 34 -8.14 18.20 0.44
CA PHE A 34 -7.55 17.86 -0.86
C PHE A 34 -6.36 16.90 -0.72
N LEU A 35 -5.45 17.15 0.23
CA LEU A 35 -4.32 16.26 0.51
C LEU A 35 -4.77 14.89 1.03
N MET A 36 -5.75 14.81 1.91
CA MET A 36 -6.29 13.54 2.42
C MET A 36 -6.95 12.71 1.31
N VAL A 37 -7.71 13.36 0.45
CA VAL A 37 -8.39 12.69 -0.68
C VAL A 37 -7.35 12.23 -1.70
N THR A 38 -6.40 13.09 -2.07
CA THR A 38 -5.34 12.75 -3.04
C THR A 38 -4.33 11.72 -2.51
N SER A 39 -4.02 11.71 -1.21
CA SER A 39 -3.13 10.70 -0.61
C SER A 39 -3.72 9.30 -0.69
N SER A 40 -5.05 9.17 -0.67
CA SER A 40 -5.74 7.88 -0.83
C SER A 40 -5.55 7.29 -2.24
N PHE A 41 -5.24 8.13 -3.24
CA PHE A 41 -4.97 7.70 -4.62
C PHE A 41 -3.49 7.41 -4.90
N GLN A 42 -2.54 7.91 -4.09
CA GLN A 42 -1.11 7.67 -4.30
C GLN A 42 -0.66 6.24 -3.92
N LEU A 43 -1.48 5.49 -3.18
CA LEU A 43 -1.23 4.07 -2.91
C LEU A 43 -1.41 3.16 -4.13
N ALA A 44 -1.81 3.71 -5.28
CA ALA A 44 -2.06 2.94 -6.50
C ALA A 44 -0.93 3.00 -7.54
N ASP A 45 0.14 3.77 -7.34
CA ASP A 45 1.08 4.12 -8.42
C ASP A 45 2.58 3.89 -8.15
N ASP A 46 2.95 3.01 -7.21
CA ASP A 46 4.33 2.49 -7.15
C ASP A 46 4.53 1.30 -8.13
N ALA A 47 3.85 1.36 -9.29
CA ALA A 47 3.84 0.30 -10.29
C ALA A 47 5.00 0.49 -11.30
N SER A 48 6.24 0.45 -10.82
CA SER A 48 7.42 0.37 -11.69
C SER A 48 8.32 -0.81 -11.31
N SER A 49 7.82 -2.04 -11.52
CA SER A 49 8.65 -3.21 -11.78
C SER A 49 7.79 -4.36 -12.34
N ALA A 50 8.14 -4.78 -13.55
CA ALA A 50 7.61 -5.88 -14.35
C ALA A 50 6.94 -7.04 -13.59
N GLY A 51 5.65 -7.26 -13.88
CA GLY A 51 5.01 -8.58 -13.94
C GLY A 51 4.83 -9.39 -12.64
N LYS A 52 5.44 -8.99 -11.53
CA LYS A 52 5.25 -9.62 -10.23
C LYS A 52 4.35 -8.74 -9.36
N PRO A 53 3.25 -9.27 -8.79
CA PRO A 53 2.40 -8.49 -7.91
C PRO A 53 3.20 -8.01 -6.69
N GLN A 54 2.89 -6.78 -6.29
CA GLN A 54 3.61 -6.08 -5.24
C GLN A 54 3.36 -6.76 -3.89
N VAL A 55 4.41 -7.34 -3.34
CA VAL A 55 4.40 -8.08 -2.08
C VAL A 55 4.38 -7.07 -0.93
N SER A 56 3.33 -7.10 -0.10
CA SER A 56 3.31 -6.32 1.14
C SER A 56 4.39 -6.86 2.08
N GLN A 57 5.53 -6.18 2.14
CA GLN A 57 6.63 -6.54 3.04
C GLN A 57 6.26 -6.17 4.48
N ASN A 58 5.50 -7.04 5.15
CA ASN A 58 5.52 -7.05 6.61
C ASN A 58 6.81 -7.75 7.04
N SER A 59 7.75 -6.94 7.53
CA SER A 59 9.09 -7.31 8.02
C SER A 59 9.04 -8.36 9.15
N GLY A 60 9.01 -9.63 8.75
CA GLY A 60 9.20 -10.79 9.61
C GLY A 60 9.82 -11.92 8.78
N ASN A 61 10.57 -12.82 9.42
CA ASN A 61 11.15 -14.03 8.81
C ASN A 61 10.06 -15.05 8.43
N SER A 62 9.02 -14.61 7.71
CA SER A 62 7.93 -15.46 7.28
C SER A 62 8.37 -16.22 6.04
N GLU A 63 8.41 -17.54 6.14
CA GLU A 63 8.68 -18.43 5.00
C GLU A 63 7.58 -18.33 3.92
N TYR A 64 6.43 -17.75 4.26
CA TYR A 64 5.27 -17.58 3.37
C TYR A 64 4.79 -16.13 3.33
N TYR A 65 4.47 -15.65 2.13
CA TYR A 65 3.84 -14.35 1.89
C TYR A 65 2.39 -14.50 1.44
N LEU A 66 1.52 -13.60 1.89
CA LEU A 66 0.15 -13.53 1.37
C LEU A 66 0.17 -13.00 -0.06
N PHE A 67 -0.50 -13.74 -0.94
CA PHE A 67 -0.71 -13.39 -2.33
C PHE A 67 -2.21 -13.22 -2.59
N PRO A 68 -2.65 -12.04 -3.02
CA PRO A 68 -4.07 -11.79 -3.29
C PRO A 68 -4.49 -12.54 -4.55
N VAL A 69 -5.63 -13.23 -4.48
CA VAL A 69 -6.21 -13.97 -5.61
C VAL A 69 -7.48 -13.30 -6.13
N ASN A 70 -7.66 -11.98 -5.94
CA ASN A 70 -8.89 -11.23 -6.25
C ASN A 70 -9.53 -11.62 -7.60
N GLY A 71 -10.64 -12.37 -7.54
CA GLY A 71 -11.39 -12.84 -8.72
C GLY A 71 -10.84 -14.09 -9.41
N LEU A 72 -9.69 -14.59 -8.98
CA LEU A 72 -9.05 -15.83 -9.42
C LEU A 72 -9.58 -16.98 -8.54
N LYS A 73 -10.21 -17.95 -9.18
CA LYS A 73 -10.91 -19.07 -8.53
C LYS A 73 -10.04 -20.30 -8.37
N THR A 74 -9.08 -20.49 -9.28
CA THR A 74 -8.29 -21.71 -9.34
C THR A 74 -6.81 -21.41 -9.16
N VAL A 75 -6.14 -22.15 -8.28
CA VAL A 75 -4.69 -22.09 -8.10
C VAL A 75 -4.11 -23.47 -8.36
N THR A 76 -3.21 -23.57 -9.34
CA THR A 76 -2.49 -24.81 -9.63
C THR A 76 -1.01 -24.64 -9.33
N VAL A 77 -0.39 -25.66 -8.75
CA VAL A 77 1.04 -25.70 -8.45
C VAL A 77 1.64 -26.92 -9.11
N ASN A 78 2.58 -26.74 -10.04
CA ASN A 78 3.16 -27.81 -10.85
C ASN A 78 2.08 -28.73 -11.48
N GLY A 79 0.94 -28.15 -11.87
CA GLY A 79 -0.20 -28.86 -12.45
C GLY A 79 -1.18 -29.48 -11.43
N VAL A 80 -0.92 -29.40 -10.13
CA VAL A 80 -1.81 -29.91 -9.08
C VAL A 80 -2.72 -28.81 -8.55
N ASP A 81 -4.02 -29.08 -8.43
CA ASP A 81 -4.98 -28.12 -7.87
C ASP A 81 -4.78 -27.91 -6.36
N MET A 82 -4.52 -26.66 -6.00
CA MET A 82 -4.31 -26.17 -4.63
C MET A 82 -5.33 -25.09 -4.24
N SER A 83 -6.41 -24.93 -5.01
CA SER A 83 -7.47 -23.95 -4.76
C SER A 83 -8.11 -24.10 -3.37
N ARG A 84 -8.05 -25.29 -2.77
CA ARG A 84 -8.50 -25.57 -1.39
C ARG A 84 -7.78 -24.74 -0.32
N TYR A 85 -6.59 -24.22 -0.61
CA TYR A 85 -5.79 -23.41 0.33
C TYR A 85 -6.10 -21.93 0.26
N ILE A 86 -6.98 -21.51 -0.64
CA ILE A 86 -7.47 -20.14 -0.68
C ILE A 86 -8.33 -19.86 0.58
N ARG A 87 -8.04 -18.76 1.26
CA ARG A 87 -8.83 -18.20 2.37
C ARG A 87 -8.88 -16.68 2.23
N ASP A 88 -10.04 -16.09 2.49
CA ASP A 88 -10.23 -14.64 2.49
C ASP A 88 -9.70 -13.93 1.22
N SER A 89 -9.88 -14.57 0.06
CA SER A 89 -9.38 -14.09 -1.24
C SER A 89 -7.85 -13.96 -1.34
N ALA A 90 -7.10 -14.69 -0.52
CA ALA A 90 -5.65 -14.79 -0.58
C ALA A 90 -5.18 -16.25 -0.47
N ILE A 91 -3.93 -16.47 -0.86
CA ILE A 91 -3.18 -17.72 -0.64
C ILE A 91 -1.79 -17.39 -0.14
N ALA A 92 -1.23 -18.22 0.75
CA ALA A 92 0.13 -18.02 1.22
C ALA A 92 1.11 -18.75 0.28
N ILE A 93 2.09 -18.04 -0.28
CA ILE A 93 3.10 -18.57 -1.20
C ILE A 93 4.47 -18.54 -0.53
N HIS A 94 5.21 -19.64 -0.64
CA HIS A 94 6.54 -19.75 -0.07
C HIS A 94 7.54 -18.79 -0.75
N THR A 95 8.44 -18.18 0.04
CA THR A 95 9.45 -17.21 -0.46
C THR A 95 10.27 -17.73 -1.64
N GLN A 96 10.82 -18.94 -1.52
CA GLN A 96 11.57 -19.60 -2.60
C GLN A 96 10.80 -19.72 -3.92
N VAL A 97 9.46 -19.82 -3.91
CA VAL A 97 8.66 -19.83 -5.14
C VAL A 97 8.61 -18.45 -5.79
N ILE A 98 8.65 -17.39 -4.99
CA ILE A 98 8.68 -16.00 -5.47
C ILE A 98 10.05 -15.67 -6.07
N ASP A 99 11.11 -16.19 -5.44
CA ASP A 99 12.50 -15.92 -5.79
C ASP A 99 12.97 -16.77 -7.00
N GLU A 100 12.73 -18.09 -6.95
CA GLU A 100 13.28 -19.07 -7.90
C GLU A 100 12.20 -19.74 -8.77
N GLY A 101 10.93 -19.61 -8.39
CA GLY A 101 9.81 -20.17 -9.13
C GLY A 101 9.23 -19.22 -10.18
N GLU A 102 8.10 -19.63 -10.75
CA GLU A 102 7.33 -18.84 -11.71
C GLU A 102 5.86 -18.74 -11.25
N ILE A 103 5.27 -17.57 -11.40
CA ILE A 103 3.86 -17.34 -11.08
C ILE A 103 3.21 -16.68 -12.29
N ILE A 104 2.31 -17.42 -12.94
CA ILE A 104 1.56 -16.95 -14.11
C ILE A 104 0.12 -16.71 -13.68
N ILE A 105 -0.29 -15.45 -13.74
CA ILE A 105 -1.66 -15.04 -13.49
C ILE A 105 -2.40 -15.04 -14.83
N LYS A 106 -3.53 -15.74 -14.90
CA LYS A 106 -4.42 -15.76 -16.06
C LYS A 106 -5.77 -15.16 -15.69
N PRO A 107 -5.92 -13.82 -15.76
CA PRO A 107 -7.13 -13.13 -15.31
C PRO A 107 -8.38 -13.55 -16.09
N LYS A 108 -8.24 -13.80 -17.40
CA LYS A 108 -9.35 -14.20 -18.28
C LYS A 108 -9.93 -15.57 -17.92
N GLU A 109 -9.09 -16.49 -17.45
CA GLU A 109 -9.48 -17.84 -17.03
C GLU A 109 -9.86 -17.87 -15.54
N GLY A 110 -9.58 -16.80 -14.79
CA GLY A 110 -9.74 -16.80 -13.34
C GLY A 110 -8.75 -17.76 -12.66
N SER A 111 -7.55 -17.97 -13.23
CA SER A 111 -6.62 -18.99 -12.76
C SER A 111 -5.21 -18.44 -12.46
N ILE A 112 -4.53 -19.06 -11.51
CA ILE A 112 -3.11 -18.86 -11.22
C ILE A 112 -2.40 -20.19 -11.43
N VAL A 113 -1.30 -20.14 -12.18
CA VAL A 113 -0.41 -21.28 -12.38
C VAL A 113 0.91 -20.93 -11.71
N ILE A 114 1.30 -21.75 -10.73
CA ILE A 114 2.53 -21.60 -9.96
C ILE A 114 3.46 -22.75 -10.34
N THR A 115 4.69 -22.42 -10.70
CA THR A 115 5.77 -23.38 -10.91
C THR A 115 6.74 -23.26 -9.75
N ALA A 116 6.80 -24.28 -8.90
CA ALA A 116 7.71 -24.33 -7.77
C ALA A 116 9.13 -24.74 -8.22
N PRO A 117 10.18 -24.31 -7.50
CA PRO A 117 11.56 -24.66 -7.82
C PRO A 117 11.83 -26.18 -7.63
N PRO A 118 12.91 -26.71 -8.25
CA PRO A 118 13.25 -28.12 -8.17
C PRO A 118 13.42 -28.60 -6.71
N GLY A 119 12.78 -29.72 -6.36
CA GLY A 119 12.87 -30.29 -5.00
C GLY A 119 11.84 -29.75 -3.99
N MET A 120 10.98 -28.81 -4.39
CA MET A 120 9.85 -28.34 -3.58
C MET A 120 8.56 -29.07 -3.94
N SER A 121 7.84 -29.59 -2.94
CA SER A 121 6.52 -30.20 -3.15
C SER A 121 5.45 -29.11 -3.34
N PRO A 122 4.36 -29.40 -4.09
CA PRO A 122 3.25 -28.46 -4.26
C PRO A 122 2.63 -27.97 -2.94
N GLU A 123 2.58 -28.82 -1.93
CA GLU A 123 2.03 -28.52 -0.60
C GLU A 123 2.94 -27.64 0.25
N LYS A 124 4.25 -27.62 -0.05
CA LYS A 124 5.21 -26.71 0.57
C LYS A 124 5.26 -25.37 -0.16
N ALA A 125 5.00 -25.37 -1.46
CA ALA A 125 5.00 -24.15 -2.27
C ALA A 125 3.86 -23.19 -1.91
N VAL A 126 2.71 -23.72 -1.51
CA VAL A 126 1.54 -22.94 -1.09
C VAL A 126 0.93 -23.47 0.19
N SER A 127 0.45 -22.56 1.03
CA SER A 127 -0.19 -22.88 2.31
C SER A 127 -1.46 -22.04 2.51
N ILE A 128 -2.23 -22.44 3.52
CA ILE A 128 -3.41 -21.70 3.98
C ILE A 128 -2.89 -20.43 4.69
N PRO A 129 -3.35 -19.23 4.29
CA PRO A 129 -3.06 -17.99 5.01
C PRO A 129 -3.37 -18.14 6.50
N GLN A 130 -2.36 -18.00 7.35
CA GLN A 130 -2.54 -17.90 8.81
C GLN A 130 -2.65 -16.40 9.12
N THR A 131 -3.79 -15.99 9.68
CA THR A 131 -4.06 -14.63 10.16
C THR A 131 -3.35 -14.34 11.47
#